data_AF-A0A529Y2A5-F1
#
_entry.id   AF-A0A529Y2A5-F1
#
_cell.length_a   1.000
_cell.length_b   1.000
_cell.length_c   1.000
_cell.angle_alpha   90.00
_cell.angle_beta   90.00
_cell.angle_gamma   90.00
#
_symmetry.space_group_name_H-M   'P 1'
#
loop_
_entity.id
_entity.type
_entity.pdbx_description
1 polymer ?
#
loop_
_entity_poly.entity_id
_entity_poly.type
_entity_poly.pdbx_seq_one_letter_code
_entity_poly.pdbx_strand_id
1 'polypeptide(L)' 'MHARDVVLLAGRLLLSLIFVHEGLQLATHFEGAQKAMAALGVGTPLLIATIALQLGAGLSVALGILARLGAIGLGLFCL' A
#
# COMPACT_ATOMS: atom_id res chain seq x y z
N MET A 1 12.22 16.11 -25.63
CA MET A 1 11.56 16.35 -24.33
C MET A 1 10.84 15.09 -23.83
N HIS A 2 11.46 13.90 -23.86
CA HIS A 2 10.78 12.62 -23.55
C HIS A 2 11.44 11.83 -22.42
N ALA A 3 12.68 12.16 -22.05
CA ALA A 3 13.40 11.48 -20.97
C ALA A 3 12.71 11.65 -19.60
N ARG A 4 12.11 12.83 -19.35
CA ARG A 4 11.40 13.09 -18.08
C ARG A 4 10.15 12.23 -17.95
N ASP A 5 9.36 12.08 -19.00
CA ASP A 5 8.15 11.26 -18.97
C ASP A 5 8.48 9.78 -18.79
N VAL A 6 9.53 9.28 -19.46
CA VAL A 6 10.01 7.90 -19.28
C VAL A 6 10.52 7.66 -17.87
N VAL A 7 11.30 8.59 -17.29
CA VAL A 7 11.76 8.50 -15.89
C VAL A 7 10.59 8.54 -14.91
N LEU A 8 9.57 9.37 -15.16
CA LEU A 8 8.38 9.43 -14.31
C LEU A 8 7.54 8.15 -14.41
N LEU A 9 7.44 7.55 -15.59
CA LEU A 9 6.74 6.28 -15.78
C LEU A 9 7.49 5.13 -15.10
N ALA A 10 8.81 5.07 -15.28
CA ALA A 10 9.66 4.08 -14.63
C ALA A 10 9.62 4.21 -13.10
N GLY A 11 9.72 5.43 -12.57
CA GLY A 11 9.60 5.67 -11.13
C GLY A 11 8.25 5.23 -10.57
N ARG A 12 7.15 5.45 -11.31
CA ARG A 12 5.81 4.96 -10.92
C ARG A 12 5.75 3.44 -10.86
N LEU A 13 6.31 2.78 -11.88
CA LEU A 13 6.30 1.33 -11.97
C LEU A 13 7.17 0.68 -10.86
N LEU A 14 8.35 1.23 -10.61
CA LEU A 14 9.24 0.80 -9.52
C LEU A 14 8.56 0.97 -8.15
N LEU A 15 7.99 2.15 -7.87
CA LEU A 15 7.31 2.40 -6.60
C LEU A 15 6.08 1.52 -6.40
N SER A 16 5.29 1.29 -7.45
CA SER A 16 4.16 0.37 -7.42
C SER A 16 4.62 -1.07 -7.11
N LEU A 17 5.65 -1.56 -7.79
CA LEU A 17 6.20 -2.90 -7.57
C LEU A 17 6.68 -3.09 -6.14
N ILE A 18 7.36 -2.10 -5.55
CA ILE A 18 7.81 -2.14 -4.15
C ILE A 18 6.60 -2.23 -3.22
N PHE A 19 5.59 -1.37 -3.39
CA PHE A 19 4.40 -1.37 -2.54
C PHE A 19 3.60 -2.67 -2.62
N VAL A 20 3.45 -3.24 -3.82
CA VAL A 20 2.76 -4.52 -4.02
C VAL A 20 3.58 -5.66 -3.43
N HIS A 21 4.90 -5.68 -3.63
CA HIS A 21 5.78 -6.71 -3.09
C HIS A 21 5.76 -6.71 -1.56
N GLU A 22 5.93 -5.54 -0.94
CA GLU A 22 5.88 -5.38 0.51
C GLU A 22 4.50 -5.71 1.07
N GLY A 23 3.41 -5.27 0.42
CA GLY A 23 2.05 -5.62 0.82
C GLY A 23 1.77 -7.12 0.75
N LEU A 24 2.32 -7.81 -0.27
CA LEU A 24 2.21 -9.26 -0.41
C LEU A 24 3.07 -9.99 0.63
N GLN A 25 4.30 -9.53 0.88
CA GLN A 25 5.15 -10.03 1.96
C GLN A 25 4.44 -9.92 3.31
N LEU A 26 3.85 -8.76 3.60
CA LEU A 26 3.12 -8.49 4.85
C LEU A 26 1.87 -9.38 4.97
N ALA A 27 1.18 -9.66 3.86
CA ALA A 27 0.06 -10.60 3.82
C ALA A 27 0.52 -12.07 4.02
N THR A 28 1.63 -12.48 3.43
CA THR A 28 2.18 -13.85 3.60
C THR A 28 2.80 -14.08 4.98
N HIS A 29 3.42 -13.05 5.57
CA HIS A 29 4.00 -13.09 6.91
C HIS A 29 3.08 -12.42 7.94
N PHE A 30 1.78 -12.67 7.82
CA PHE A 30 0.77 -12.04 8.67
C PHE A 30 1.03 -12.27 10.17
N GLU A 31 1.45 -13.47 10.55
CA GLU A 31 1.72 -13.81 11.95
C GLU A 31 2.92 -13.05 12.53
N GLY A 32 3.97 -12.85 11.73
CA GLY A 32 5.14 -12.04 12.12
C GLY A 32 4.78 -10.56 12.21
N ALA A 33 4.02 -10.06 11.24
CA ALA A 33 3.52 -8.68 11.22
C ALA A 33 2.56 -8.41 12.39
N GLN A 34 1.70 -9.36 12.73
CA GLN A 34 0.80 -9.29 13.86
C GLN A 34 1.55 -9.28 15.19
N LYS A 35 2.58 -10.11 15.36
CA LYS A 35 3.46 -10.06 16.56
C LYS A 35 4.19 -8.72 16.68
N ALA A 36 4.74 -8.21 15.58
CA ALA A 36 5.41 -6.90 15.55
C ALA A 36 4.45 -5.75 15.88
N MET A 37 3.24 -5.77 15.33
CA MET A 37 2.21 -4.76 15.62
C MET A 37 1.62 -4.91 17.01
N ALA A 38 1.45 -6.12 17.52
CA ALA A 38 1.02 -6.37 18.89
C ALA A 38 2.05 -5.83 19.91
N ALA A 39 3.35 -5.92 19.62
CA ALA A 39 4.40 -5.31 20.44
C ALA A 39 4.31 -3.76 20.46
N LEU A 40 3.72 -3.16 19.44
CA LEU A 40 3.43 -1.73 19.34
C LEU A 40 2.04 -1.36 19.88
N GLY A 41 1.27 -2.34 20.39
CA GLY A 41 -0.11 -2.14 20.88
C GLY A 41 -1.14 -1.96 19.76
N VAL A 42 -0.79 -2.23 18.51
CA VAL A 42 -1.68 -2.10 17.35
C VAL A 42 -2.46 -3.38 17.16
N GLY A 43 -3.79 -3.27 17.16
CA GLY A 43 -4.69 -4.40 16.99
C GLY A 43 -4.67 -4.97 15.57
N THR A 44 -4.94 -6.27 15.46
CA THR A 44 -5.12 -7.01 14.20
C THR A 44 -5.98 -6.31 13.13
N PRO A 45 -7.11 -5.63 13.43
CA PRO A 45 -7.88 -4.93 12.39
C PRO A 45 -7.12 -3.80 11.70
N LEU A 46 -6.25 -3.06 12.41
CA LEU A 46 -5.41 -2.04 11.79
C LEU A 46 -4.37 -2.68 10.86
N LEU A 47 -3.81 -3.84 11.22
CA LEU A 47 -2.86 -4.56 10.38
C LEU A 47 -3.51 -4.97 9.04
N ILE A 48 -4.73 -5.52 9.09
CA ILE A 48 -5.49 -5.90 7.89
C ILE A 48 -5.81 -4.65 7.05
N ALA A 49 -6.26 -3.56 7.69
CA ALA A 49 -6.50 -2.30 7.00
C ALA A 49 -5.23 -1.76 6.32
N THR A 50 -4.08 -1.90 6.96
CA THR A 50 -2.78 -1.46 6.42
C THR A 50 -2.38 -2.30 5.21
N ILE A 51 -2.52 -3.62 5.27
CA ILE A 51 -2.26 -4.51 4.11
C ILE A 51 -3.18 -4.17 2.95
N ALA A 52 -4.48 -4.00 3.20
CA ALA A 52 -5.44 -3.61 2.18
C ALA A 52 -5.11 -2.26 1.55
N LEU A 53 -4.70 -1.29 2.37
CA LEU A 53 -4.27 0.04 1.91
C LEU A 53 -2.96 -0.03 1.12
N GLN A 54 -1.99 -0.83 1.55
CA GLN A 54 -0.70 -1.00 0.86
C GLN A 54 -0.89 -1.63 -0.52
N LEU A 55 -1.71 -2.68 -0.62
CA LEU A 55 -2.03 -3.32 -1.89
C LEU A 55 -2.86 -2.39 -2.80
N GLY A 56 -3.85 -1.69 -2.23
CA GLY A 56 -4.67 -0.72 -2.94
C GLY A 56 -3.87 0.48 -3.46
N ALA A 57 -2.95 1.01 -2.65
CA ALA A 57 -2.05 2.08 -3.02
C ALA A 57 -1.05 1.63 -4.09
N GLY A 58 -0.46 0.44 -3.95
CA GLY A 58 0.42 -0.16 -4.96
C GLY A 58 -0.27 -0.28 -6.33
N LEU A 59 -1.52 -0.73 -6.35
CA LEU A 59 -2.32 -0.85 -7.58
C LEU A 59 -2.75 0.53 -8.14
N SER A 60 -3.09 1.49 -7.27
CA SER A 60 -3.41 2.88 -7.62
C SER A 60 -2.23 3.62 -8.26
N VAL A 61 -1.01 3.39 -7.75
CA VAL A 61 0.24 3.93 -8.32
C VAL A 61 0.55 3.30 -9.68
N ALA A 62 0.32 1.99 -9.86
CA ALA A 62 0.45 1.32 -11.16
C ALA A 62 -0.54 1.86 -12.21
N LEU A 63 -1.81 2.03 -11.83
CA LEU A 63 -2.86 2.54 -12.71
C LEU A 63 -2.75 4.05 -12.97
N GLY A 64 -1.84 4.76 -12.27
CA GLY A 64 -1.68 6.20 -12.38
C GLY A 64 -2.87 7.01 -11.84
N ILE A 65 -3.83 6.35 -11.19
CA ILE A 65 -5.06 6.92 -10.65
C ILE A 65 -4.89 7.12 -9.15
N LEU A 66 -4.49 8.33 -8.78
CA LEU A 66 -4.91 9.11 -7.61
C LEU A 66 -5.05 8.39 -6.25
N ALA A 67 -4.35 8.94 -5.25
CA ALA A 67 -4.58 8.88 -3.79
C ALA A 67 -6.04 9.10 -3.30
N ARG A 68 -6.99 9.35 -4.22
CA ARG A 68 -8.42 9.58 -3.98
C ARG A 68 -9.17 8.30 -3.59
N LEU A 69 -8.72 7.12 -4.03
CA LEU A 69 -9.25 5.83 -3.55
C LEU A 69 -8.79 5.50 -2.12
N GLY A 70 -7.54 5.86 -1.78
CA GLY A 70 -7.04 5.76 -0.41
C GLY A 70 -7.81 6.65 0.57
N ALA A 71 -8.18 7.87 0.13
CA ALA A 71 -9.05 8.77 0.91
C ALA A 71 -10.48 8.22 1.10
N ILE A 72 -11.05 7.50 0.13
CA ILE A 72 -12.33 6.79 0.30
C ILE A 72 -12.19 5.66 1.31
N GLY A 73 -11.08 4.91 1.28
CA GLY A 73 -10.79 3.87 2.29
C GLY A 73 -10.67 4.42 3.71
N LEU A 74 -10.00 5.56 3.88
CA LEU A 74 -9.92 6.29 5.16
C LEU A 74 -11.27 6.90 5.58
N GLY A 75 -12.06 7.40 4.64
CA GLY A 75 -13.41 7.91 4.89
C GLY A 75 -14.38 6.82 5.34
N LEU A 76 -14.25 5.61 4.78
CA LEU A 76 -15.03 4.44 5.19
C LEU A 76 -14.59 3.88 6.55
N PHE A 77 -13.31 4.06 6.93
CA PHE A 77 -12.82 3.70 8.26
C PHE A 77 -13.35 4.63 9.37
N CYS A 78 -13.71 5.86 9.02
CA CYS A 78 -14.17 6.87 9.97
C CYS A 78 -15.69 6.82 10.26
N LEU A 79 -16.43 5.88 9.63
CA LEU A 79 -17.88 5.74 9.70
C LEU A 79 -18.25 4.37 10.27
#